data_AF-K3WP24-F1
#
_entry.id   AF-K3WP24-F1
#
_cell.length_a   1.000
_cell.length_b   1.000
_cell.length_c   1.000
_cell.angle_alpha   90.00
_cell.angle_beta   90.00
_cell.angle_gamma   90.00
#
_symmetry.space_group_name_H-M   'P 1'
#
loop_
_entity.id
_entity.type
_entity.pdbx_description
1 polymer ?
#
loop_
_entity_poly.entity_id
_entity_poly.type
_entity_poly.pdbx_seq_one_letter_code
_entity_poly.pdbx_strand_id
1 'polypeptide(L)'
;MNNAARNGHFEVVKWLHETLADWSLGALAYAISGCHLEIAQFLLQHEYILDSSQTIDGSEWCGDFDMIKWFHESSLLGSVTCTNTAAVCAARQGKLHIVQRLYANYPDNLSNYARILNDPECDDLMQWTVEGHYTFGMDEAAAAGHLDVVRWFHENRLEGCTHLAMDKAARNGHLGVVKWLHSQKFGSMDAIEDAARNGHFHVVKWLYENENRPSRRSTTVMNNATTSGNLDLVKWLHENRGDGCTRSAMDNAAAAGNLDLVMWLHKNREEGCAVHAMNKAAANGHLDVVKWLHENRQEGCTTLAMDSAAANGHLNVVKWLHEHRTEGCTTDAMNKAASGGHLDVVKWLHENRKEGCTPEAMDNAVYDGDFELVLFLHKHRSEGCSQEAALDAMNQCDFEIFLWLYDIYPDQVDLEQIRS
;
A
#
# COMPACT_ATOMS: atom_id res chain seq x y z
N MET A 1 8.24 31.36 5.99
CA MET A 1 8.75 30.53 7.11
C MET A 1 9.02 29.04 6.78
N ASN A 2 8.03 28.24 6.36
CA ASN A 2 8.10 26.76 6.30
C ASN A 2 9.30 26.15 5.55
N ASN A 3 9.59 26.63 4.35
CA ASN A 3 10.72 26.11 3.56
C ASN A 3 12.07 26.37 4.23
N ALA A 4 12.23 27.49 4.93
CA ALA A 4 13.46 27.79 5.68
C ALA A 4 13.60 26.86 6.89
N ALA A 5 12.49 26.59 7.59
CA ALA A 5 12.44 25.64 8.70
C ALA A 5 12.76 24.20 8.26
N ARG A 6 12.16 23.72 7.16
CA ARG A 6 12.39 22.37 6.61
C ARG A 6 13.84 22.10 6.21
N ASN A 7 14.52 23.12 5.68
CA ASN A 7 15.87 23.01 5.12
C ASN A 7 16.99 23.48 6.07
N GLY A 8 16.68 23.80 7.33
CA GLY A 8 17.72 24.10 8.33
C GLY A 8 18.29 25.50 8.25
N HIS A 9 17.57 26.47 7.68
CA HIS A 9 18.05 27.84 7.54
C HIS A 9 17.70 28.70 8.77
N PHE A 10 18.38 28.46 9.90
CA PHE A 10 18.10 29.10 11.20
C PHE A 10 18.09 30.64 11.14
N GLU A 11 19.11 31.25 10.55
CA GLU A 11 19.20 32.73 10.46
C GLU A 11 18.06 33.32 9.62
N VAL A 12 17.58 32.59 8.60
CA VAL A 12 16.43 33.01 7.79
C VAL A 12 15.15 32.90 8.60
N VAL A 13 14.95 31.81 9.34
CA VAL A 13 13.80 31.64 10.24
C VAL A 13 13.74 32.75 11.28
N LYS A 14 14.87 33.04 11.93
CA LYS A 14 14.99 34.10 12.94
C LYS A 14 14.67 35.47 12.34
N TRP A 15 15.28 35.81 11.20
CA TRP A 15 15.03 37.08 10.52
C TRP A 15 13.56 37.25 10.10
N LEU A 16 12.94 36.20 9.55
CA LEU A 16 11.52 36.21 9.16
C LEU A 16 10.60 36.47 10.35
N HIS A 17 10.89 35.87 11.51
CA HIS A 17 10.12 36.07 12.72
C HIS A 17 10.30 37.50 13.27
N GLU A 18 11.54 37.94 13.47
CA GLU A 18 11.87 39.22 14.11
C GLU A 18 11.52 40.45 13.25
N THR A 19 11.64 40.33 11.92
CA THR A 19 11.51 41.48 11.00
C THR A 19 10.13 41.58 10.36
N LEU A 20 9.54 40.44 9.98
CA LEU A 20 8.30 40.41 9.19
C LEU A 20 7.07 39.97 10.00
N ALA A 21 7.26 39.53 11.25
CA ALA A 21 6.20 38.88 12.02
C ALA A 21 5.48 37.77 11.21
N ASP A 22 6.23 37.04 10.38
CA ASP A 22 5.72 35.95 9.53
C ASP A 22 5.39 34.74 10.41
N TRP A 23 4.10 34.56 10.72
CA TRP A 23 3.59 33.42 11.48
C TRP A 23 3.20 32.28 10.54
N SER A 24 3.72 31.09 10.81
CA SER A 24 3.29 29.87 10.11
C SER A 24 3.07 28.72 11.07
N LEU A 25 1.84 28.21 11.05
CA LEU A 25 1.41 27.05 11.86
C LEU A 25 2.19 25.78 11.55
N GLY A 26 2.78 25.66 10.35
CA GLY A 26 3.56 24.47 9.94
C GLY A 26 5.07 24.55 10.22
N ALA A 27 5.60 25.71 10.60
CA ALA A 27 7.05 25.92 10.65
C ALA A 27 7.73 25.02 11.69
N LEU A 28 7.09 24.83 12.85
CA LEU A 28 7.58 23.97 13.91
C LEU A 28 7.62 22.52 13.43
N ALA A 29 6.52 22.00 12.85
CA ALA A 29 6.48 20.64 12.31
C ALA A 29 7.54 20.40 11.22
N TYR A 30 7.76 21.37 10.32
CA TYR A 30 8.81 21.26 9.30
C TYR A 30 10.24 21.32 9.84
N ALA A 31 10.50 22.13 10.88
CA ALA A 31 11.79 22.12 11.57
C ALA A 31 12.04 20.75 12.22
N ILE A 32 10.99 20.16 12.77
CA ILE A 32 11.05 18.86 13.43
C ILE A 32 11.24 17.72 12.43
N SER A 33 10.49 17.70 11.32
CA SER A 33 10.66 16.69 10.27
C SER A 33 12.02 16.79 9.58
N GLY A 34 12.58 17.99 9.50
CA GLY A 34 13.93 18.24 9.01
C GLY A 34 15.06 17.90 9.99
N CYS A 35 14.75 17.48 11.22
CA CYS A 35 15.74 17.25 12.29
C CYS A 35 16.55 18.51 12.66
N HIS A 36 15.94 19.70 12.66
CA HIS A 36 16.62 20.98 12.96
C HIS A 36 16.31 21.46 14.38
N LEU A 37 17.02 20.91 15.38
CA LEU A 37 16.78 21.16 16.80
C LEU A 37 16.81 22.65 17.19
N GLU A 38 17.80 23.40 16.71
CA GLU A 38 17.95 24.83 17.04
C GLU A 38 16.76 25.65 16.54
N ILE A 39 16.25 25.32 15.36
CA ILE A 39 15.06 25.97 14.78
C ILE A 39 13.82 25.61 15.60
N ALA A 40 13.64 24.33 15.96
CA ALA A 40 12.49 23.88 16.74
C ALA A 40 12.45 24.52 18.14
N GLN A 41 13.61 24.63 18.81
CA GLN A 41 13.74 25.31 20.11
C GLN A 41 13.41 26.80 20.01
N PHE A 42 13.93 27.48 18.98
CA PHE A 42 13.63 28.90 18.73
C PHE A 42 12.13 29.12 18.49
N LEU A 43 11.51 28.32 17.62
CA LEU A 43 10.09 28.45 17.32
C LEU A 43 9.23 28.20 18.56
N LEU A 44 9.55 27.19 19.37
CA LEU A 44 8.82 26.92 20.61
C LEU A 44 8.93 28.06 21.63
N GLN A 45 10.12 28.67 21.79
CA GLN A 45 10.31 29.83 22.68
C GLN A 45 9.46 31.04 22.29
N HIS A 46 9.05 31.13 21.03
CA HIS A 46 8.23 32.22 20.50
C HIS A 46 6.75 31.80 20.32
N GLU A 47 6.27 30.88 21.14
CA GLU A 47 4.85 30.47 21.24
C GLU A 47 4.26 29.85 19.95
N TYR A 48 5.10 29.29 19.07
CA TYR A 48 4.59 28.47 17.97
C TYR A 48 4.04 27.15 18.52
N ILE A 49 2.79 26.85 18.17
CA ILE A 49 2.08 25.67 18.66
C ILE A 49 2.19 24.56 17.62
N LEU A 50 2.41 23.34 18.12
CA LEU A 50 2.24 22.11 17.35
C LEU A 50 0.74 21.86 17.17
N ASP A 51 0.22 22.11 15.97
CA ASP A 51 -1.18 21.79 15.68
C ASP A 51 -1.38 20.27 15.76
N SER A 52 -2.37 19.82 16.51
CA SER A 52 -2.77 18.41 16.59
C SER A 52 -3.15 17.80 15.24
N SER A 53 -3.51 18.62 14.24
CA SER A 53 -3.75 18.16 12.87
C SER A 53 -2.44 17.80 12.13
N GLN A 54 -1.30 18.30 12.60
CA GLN A 54 0.04 17.98 12.15
C GLN A 54 0.66 16.97 13.11
N THR A 55 0.06 15.77 13.16
CA THR A 55 0.67 14.63 13.84
C THR A 55 2.06 14.39 13.24
N ILE A 56 3.09 14.75 13.99
CA ILE A 56 4.45 14.46 13.55
C ILE A 56 4.66 12.96 13.76
N ASP A 57 4.82 12.25 12.66
CA ASP A 57 5.16 10.84 12.67
C ASP A 57 6.60 10.68 13.19
N GLY A 58 6.78 9.88 14.25
CA GLY A 58 8.10 9.57 14.80
C GLY A 58 9.05 8.91 13.80
N SER A 59 8.55 8.52 12.62
CA SER A 59 9.36 8.06 11.49
C SER A 59 10.31 9.13 10.93
N GLU A 60 9.97 10.42 11.04
CA GLU A 60 10.80 11.52 10.54
C GLU A 60 11.93 11.90 11.51
N TRP A 61 11.77 11.62 12.82
CA TRP A 61 12.72 12.01 13.87
C TRP A 61 13.98 11.17 13.94
N CYS A 62 14.02 10.06 13.23
CA CYS A 62 15.04 9.04 13.43
C CYS A 62 16.42 9.48 12.93
N GLY A 63 16.61 10.71 12.45
CA GLY A 63 17.91 11.29 12.08
C GLY A 63 18.73 11.79 13.25
N ASP A 64 18.09 12.29 14.31
CA ASP A 64 18.76 13.09 15.33
C ASP A 64 18.31 12.68 16.75
N PHE A 65 19.24 12.06 17.48
CA PHE A 65 19.01 11.66 18.87
C PHE A 65 18.75 12.86 19.79
N ASP A 66 19.39 14.00 19.55
CA ASP A 66 19.26 15.19 20.40
C ASP A 66 17.87 15.80 20.26
N MET A 67 17.28 15.72 19.07
CA MET A 67 15.89 16.08 18.85
C MET A 67 14.92 15.14 19.57
N ILE A 68 15.11 13.83 19.49
CA ILE A 68 14.28 12.86 20.22
C ILE A 68 14.38 13.07 21.73
N LYS A 69 15.59 13.28 22.24
CA LYS A 69 15.86 13.59 23.65
C LYS A 69 15.13 14.85 24.08
N TRP A 70 15.27 15.94 23.31
CA TRP A 70 14.60 17.21 23.58
C TRP A 70 13.08 17.05 23.66
N PHE A 71 12.47 16.27 22.75
CA PHE A 71 11.04 15.97 22.81
C PHE A 71 10.65 15.19 24.06
N HIS A 72 11.40 14.15 24.40
CA HIS A 72 11.10 13.33 25.57
C HIS A 72 11.17 14.11 26.89
N GLU A 73 12.12 15.04 26.98
CA GLU A 73 12.30 15.92 28.15
C GLU A 73 11.30 17.09 28.15
N SER A 74 10.66 17.40 27.02
CA SER A 74 9.65 18.44 26.90
C SER A 74 8.26 17.96 27.33
N SER A 75 7.44 18.84 27.91
CA SER A 75 6.05 18.53 28.28
C SER A 75 5.07 18.52 27.10
N LEU A 76 5.55 18.58 25.86
CA LEU A 76 4.74 18.84 24.66
C LEU A 76 4.00 17.60 24.13
N LEU A 77 4.48 16.39 24.44
CA LEU A 77 3.89 15.11 24.05
C LEU A 77 4.04 14.08 25.18
N GLY A 78 3.11 13.13 25.30
CA GLY A 78 3.22 12.03 26.27
C GLY A 78 4.52 11.25 26.10
N SER A 79 5.33 11.13 27.15
CA SER A 79 6.76 10.77 27.05
C SER A 79 7.05 9.36 26.54
N VAL A 80 6.13 8.40 26.70
CA VAL A 80 6.38 6.97 26.46
C VAL A 80 6.12 6.54 25.01
N THR A 81 5.10 7.10 24.35
CA THR A 81 4.74 6.78 22.95
C THR A 81 5.77 7.29 21.95
N CYS A 82 6.41 8.43 22.26
CA CYS A 82 7.47 9.03 21.45
C CYS A 82 8.72 8.15 21.34
N THR A 83 9.20 7.59 22.46
CA THR A 83 10.45 6.80 22.48
C THR A 83 10.33 5.45 21.78
N ASN A 84 9.18 4.77 21.89
CA ASN A 84 8.95 3.49 21.22
C ASN A 84 8.85 3.65 19.70
N THR A 85 8.11 4.67 19.25
CA THR A 85 7.96 4.98 17.82
C THR A 85 9.30 5.36 17.20
N ALA A 86 10.10 6.20 17.88
CA ALA A 86 11.43 6.58 17.43
C ALA A 86 12.40 5.38 17.36
N ALA A 87 12.35 4.48 18.34
CA ALA A 87 13.15 3.26 18.34
C ALA A 87 12.85 2.33 17.16
N VAL A 88 11.55 2.06 16.91
CA VAL A 88 11.09 1.22 15.81
C VAL A 88 11.50 1.82 14.46
N CYS A 89 11.32 3.13 14.30
CA CYS A 89 11.66 3.80 13.06
C CYS A 89 13.18 3.91 12.85
N ALA A 90 13.96 4.15 13.91
CA ALA A 90 15.43 4.10 13.84
C ALA A 90 15.94 2.70 13.47
N ALA A 91 15.28 1.66 13.96
CA ALA A 91 15.56 0.27 13.61
C ALA A 91 15.23 -0.03 12.14
N ARG A 92 14.08 0.42 11.65
CA ARG A 92 13.69 0.34 10.23
C ARG A 92 14.67 1.07 9.31
N GLN A 93 15.30 2.14 9.78
CA GLN A 93 16.29 2.92 9.02
C GLN A 93 17.75 2.42 9.20
N GLY A 94 17.97 1.39 10.03
CA GLY A 94 19.31 0.84 10.26
C GLY A 94 20.22 1.71 11.12
N LYS A 95 19.66 2.66 11.87
CA LYS A 95 20.42 3.62 12.68
C LYS A 95 20.73 3.03 14.05
N LEU A 96 21.59 2.02 14.05
CA LEU A 96 22.00 1.28 15.26
C LEU A 96 22.46 2.19 16.40
N HIS A 97 23.23 3.25 16.11
CA HIS A 97 23.71 4.19 17.12
C HIS A 97 22.58 4.94 17.84
N ILE A 98 21.49 5.28 17.15
CA ILE A 98 20.31 5.92 17.75
C ILE A 98 19.54 4.91 18.56
N VAL A 99 19.33 3.69 18.04
CA VAL A 99 18.72 2.59 18.78
C VAL A 99 19.47 2.35 20.11
N GLN A 100 20.79 2.25 20.06
CA GLN A 100 21.65 2.10 21.24
C GLN A 100 21.48 3.25 22.24
N ARG A 101 21.52 4.51 21.77
CA ARG A 101 21.38 5.68 22.64
C ARG A 101 19.99 5.77 23.27
N LEU A 102 18.92 5.49 22.53
CA LEU A 102 17.56 5.48 23.06
C LEU A 102 17.42 4.44 24.18
N TYR A 103 17.95 3.24 23.96
CA TYR A 103 17.86 2.15 24.92
C TYR A 103 18.77 2.35 26.15
N ALA A 104 19.89 3.06 25.98
CA ALA A 104 20.79 3.41 27.08
C ALA A 104 20.22 4.52 27.99
N ASN A 105 19.52 5.50 27.40
CA ASN A 105 18.99 6.65 28.14
C ASN A 105 17.56 6.42 28.69
N TYR A 106 16.78 5.53 28.07
CA TYR A 106 15.37 5.29 28.44
C TYR A 106 15.04 3.80 28.63
N PRO A 107 15.74 3.07 29.54
CA PRO A 107 15.58 1.63 29.70
C PRO A 107 14.18 1.21 30.18
N ASP A 108 13.55 1.98 31.07
CA ASP A 108 12.27 1.64 31.72
C ASP A 108 11.04 1.86 30.82
N ASN A 109 11.10 2.84 29.91
CA ASN A 109 10.00 3.16 28.99
C ASN A 109 9.86 2.14 27.85
N LEU A 110 10.94 1.39 27.59
CA LEU A 110 11.04 0.36 26.57
C LEU A 110 10.96 -1.07 27.13
N SER A 111 10.81 -1.26 28.46
CA SER A 111 10.89 -2.58 29.13
C SER A 111 9.63 -2.99 29.92
N ASN A 112 8.60 -2.14 29.99
CA ASN A 112 7.42 -2.42 30.81
C ASN A 112 6.56 -3.63 30.38
N TYR A 113 6.79 -4.26 29.23
CA TYR A 113 5.95 -5.37 28.77
C TYR A 113 6.50 -6.77 29.06
N ALA A 114 7.79 -6.92 29.35
CA ALA A 114 8.33 -8.22 29.79
C ALA A 114 7.76 -8.67 31.15
N ARG A 115 7.29 -7.71 31.97
CA ARG A 115 6.64 -7.97 33.26
C ARG A 115 5.18 -8.40 33.13
N ILE A 116 4.52 -8.03 32.03
CA ILE A 116 3.09 -8.31 31.74
C ILE A 116 2.91 -9.77 31.26
N LEU A 117 3.91 -10.33 30.57
CA LEU A 117 3.89 -11.71 30.07
C LEU A 117 3.95 -12.81 31.17
N ASN A 118 4.18 -12.43 32.44
CA ASN A 118 4.23 -13.36 33.57
C ASN A 118 3.04 -13.22 34.53
N ASP A 119 2.01 -12.44 34.16
CA ASP A 119 0.79 -12.28 34.94
C ASP A 119 -0.29 -13.26 34.44
N PRO A 120 -0.70 -14.27 35.25
CA PRO A 120 -1.72 -15.24 34.86
C PRO A 120 -3.14 -14.68 34.80
N GLU A 121 -3.39 -13.43 35.20
CA GLU A 121 -4.68 -12.73 34.97
C GLU A 121 -4.71 -11.97 33.62
N CYS A 122 -3.63 -12.04 32.82
CA CYS A 122 -3.46 -11.27 31.59
C CYS A 122 -4.02 -11.95 30.32
N ASP A 123 -5.12 -12.70 30.42
CA ASP A 123 -5.77 -13.32 29.26
C ASP A 123 -6.46 -12.29 28.34
N ASP A 124 -6.90 -11.14 28.87
CA ASP A 124 -7.60 -10.10 28.09
C ASP A 124 -6.65 -9.18 27.28
N LEU A 125 -5.35 -9.16 27.60
CA LEU A 125 -4.33 -8.35 26.88
C LEU A 125 -3.65 -9.10 25.73
N MET A 126 -3.84 -10.42 25.62
CA MET A 126 -3.54 -11.20 24.41
C MET A 126 -4.42 -10.77 23.23
N GLN A 127 -5.53 -10.07 23.47
CA GLN A 127 -6.37 -9.54 22.39
C GLN A 127 -5.71 -8.34 21.68
N TRP A 128 -4.77 -7.63 22.34
CA TRP A 128 -4.09 -6.45 21.79
C TRP A 128 -2.83 -6.78 20.96
N THR A 129 -2.34 -8.02 21.01
CA THR A 129 -1.27 -8.51 20.11
C THR A 129 -1.83 -9.04 18.79
N VAL A 130 -3.14 -9.32 18.72
CA VAL A 130 -3.83 -9.84 17.52
C VAL A 130 -4.35 -8.71 16.62
N GLU A 131 -4.48 -7.47 17.13
CA GLU A 131 -5.04 -6.31 16.40
C GLU A 131 -4.00 -5.25 15.94
N GLY A 132 -2.73 -5.62 15.75
CA GLY A 132 -1.92 -4.94 14.73
C GLY A 132 -1.20 -3.62 15.06
N HIS A 133 -0.89 -3.28 16.32
CA HIS A 133 -0.17 -2.03 16.63
C HIS A 133 1.08 -2.13 17.52
N TYR A 134 1.78 -3.27 17.53
CA TYR A 134 3.10 -3.36 18.19
C TYR A 134 4.10 -4.07 17.29
N THR A 135 4.77 -3.32 16.42
CA THR A 135 5.89 -3.83 15.63
C THR A 135 7.16 -3.83 16.49
N PHE A 136 7.68 -5.00 16.83
CA PHE A 136 8.98 -5.11 17.51
C PHE A 136 10.07 -4.46 16.64
N GLY A 137 10.94 -3.63 17.22
CA GLY A 137 12.03 -2.97 16.48
C GLY A 137 12.93 -3.95 15.72
N MET A 138 13.06 -5.18 16.24
CA MET A 138 13.76 -6.27 15.57
C MET A 138 13.04 -6.77 14.30
N ASP A 139 11.70 -6.86 14.30
CA ASP A 139 10.92 -7.28 13.14
C ASP A 139 11.01 -6.24 12.02
N GLU A 140 11.00 -4.94 12.36
CA GLU A 140 11.15 -3.85 11.38
C GLU A 140 12.60 -3.74 10.85
N ALA A 141 13.60 -3.95 11.71
CA ALA A 141 14.99 -4.06 11.26
C ALA A 141 15.18 -5.27 10.34
N ALA A 142 14.51 -6.40 10.63
CA ALA A 142 14.55 -7.59 9.78
C ALA A 142 13.85 -7.33 8.43
N ALA A 143 12.70 -6.66 8.46
CA ALA A 143 11.97 -6.25 7.26
C ALA A 143 12.77 -5.30 6.38
N ALA A 144 13.61 -4.43 6.96
CA ALA A 144 14.46 -3.50 6.22
C ALA A 144 15.86 -4.04 5.89
N GLY A 145 16.21 -5.24 6.38
CA GLY A 145 17.48 -5.91 6.07
C GLY A 145 18.67 -5.48 6.92
N HIS A 146 18.46 -4.79 8.04
CA HIS A 146 19.50 -4.29 8.93
C HIS A 146 19.97 -5.36 9.92
N LEU A 147 20.81 -6.28 9.44
CA LEU A 147 21.29 -7.42 10.21
C LEU A 147 22.04 -7.03 11.50
N ASP A 148 22.79 -5.92 11.49
CA ASP A 148 23.48 -5.38 12.65
C ASP A 148 22.52 -4.95 13.76
N VAL A 149 21.43 -4.27 13.39
CA VAL A 149 20.35 -3.89 14.31
C VAL A 149 19.60 -5.12 14.83
N VAL A 150 19.27 -6.07 13.95
CA VAL A 150 18.64 -7.35 14.32
C VAL A 150 19.49 -8.12 15.34
N ARG A 151 20.80 -8.22 15.10
CA ARG A 151 21.74 -8.86 16.02
C ARG A 151 21.82 -8.13 17.34
N TRP A 152 21.90 -6.81 17.30
CA TRP A 152 21.97 -6.01 18.52
C TRP A 152 20.73 -6.20 19.39
N PHE A 153 19.53 -6.19 18.80
CA PHE A 153 18.30 -6.50 19.53
C PHE A 153 18.38 -7.88 20.17
N HIS A 154 18.71 -8.92 19.41
CA HIS A 154 18.80 -10.27 19.96
C HIS A 154 19.84 -10.46 21.06
N GLU A 155 21.02 -9.83 20.93
CA GLU A 155 22.11 -9.95 21.89
C GLU A 155 21.86 -9.14 23.18
N ASN A 156 21.09 -8.05 23.12
CA ASN A 156 20.94 -7.09 24.21
C ASN A 156 19.51 -7.01 24.79
N ARG A 157 18.53 -7.66 24.17
CA ARG A 157 17.13 -7.66 24.60
C ARG A 157 16.60 -9.09 24.70
N LEU A 158 15.82 -9.34 25.76
CA LEU A 158 15.00 -10.54 25.93
C LEU A 158 13.68 -10.48 25.12
N GLU A 159 13.47 -9.41 24.35
CA GLU A 159 12.37 -9.30 23.40
C GLU A 159 12.61 -10.33 22.28
N GLY A 160 11.86 -11.44 22.32
CA GLY A 160 11.93 -12.45 21.25
C GLY A 160 11.50 -11.84 19.92
N CYS A 161 12.11 -12.27 18.81
CA CYS A 161 11.51 -11.98 17.51
C CYS A 161 10.32 -12.92 17.27
N THR A 162 9.34 -12.39 16.56
CA THR A 162 8.21 -13.19 16.10
C THR A 162 8.59 -13.91 14.81
N HIS A 163 7.77 -14.89 14.39
CA HIS A 163 7.90 -15.50 13.06
C HIS A 163 7.82 -14.45 11.93
N LEU A 164 7.17 -13.30 12.18
CA LEU A 164 7.07 -12.18 11.23
C LEU A 164 8.43 -11.57 10.86
N ALA A 165 9.45 -11.64 11.73
CA ALA A 165 10.80 -11.19 11.36
C ALA A 165 11.35 -12.02 10.19
N MET A 166 11.14 -13.33 10.20
CA MET A 166 11.55 -14.23 9.12
C MET A 166 10.72 -13.96 7.86
N ASP A 167 9.40 -13.85 8.00
CA ASP A 167 8.50 -13.64 6.88
C ASP A 167 8.77 -12.31 6.17
N LYS A 168 8.87 -11.21 6.92
CA LYS A 168 9.17 -9.88 6.36
C LYS A 168 10.56 -9.84 5.72
N ALA A 169 11.57 -10.43 6.35
CA ALA A 169 12.91 -10.50 5.78
C ALA A 169 12.93 -11.30 4.47
N ALA A 170 12.17 -12.41 4.41
CA ALA A 170 12.06 -13.23 3.21
C ALA A 170 11.25 -12.53 2.10
N ARG A 171 10.13 -11.90 2.46
CA ARG A 171 9.27 -11.10 1.58
C ARG A 171 10.00 -9.95 0.90
N ASN A 172 10.96 -9.34 1.59
CA ASN A 172 11.77 -8.23 1.08
C ASN A 172 13.16 -8.67 0.57
N GLY A 173 13.45 -9.97 0.55
CA GLY A 173 14.64 -10.51 -0.13
C GLY A 173 15.94 -10.40 0.67
N HIS A 174 15.87 -10.14 1.98
CA HIS A 174 17.01 -9.93 2.86
C HIS A 174 17.65 -11.25 3.31
N LEU A 175 18.32 -11.94 2.37
CA LEU A 175 18.92 -13.26 2.61
C LEU A 175 19.90 -13.30 3.80
N GLY A 176 20.64 -12.22 4.06
CA GLY A 176 21.55 -12.14 5.21
C GLY A 176 20.82 -12.26 6.55
N VAL A 177 19.69 -11.57 6.68
CA VAL A 177 18.80 -11.62 7.85
C VAL A 177 18.13 -12.98 7.94
N VAL A 178 17.60 -13.51 6.84
CA VAL A 178 16.98 -14.85 6.77
C VAL A 178 17.95 -15.94 7.25
N LYS A 179 19.19 -15.95 6.74
CA LYS A 179 20.24 -16.88 7.16
C LYS A 179 20.50 -16.81 8.66
N TRP A 180 20.60 -15.59 9.17
CA TRP A 180 20.89 -15.37 10.58
C TRP A 180 19.71 -15.79 11.47
N LEU A 181 18.48 -15.39 11.16
CA LEU A 181 17.28 -15.80 11.91
C LEU A 181 17.14 -17.33 11.94
N HIS A 182 17.38 -17.99 10.80
CA HIS A 182 17.36 -19.45 10.71
C HIS A 182 18.45 -20.10 11.57
N SER A 183 19.64 -19.48 11.65
CA SER A 183 20.73 -19.96 12.53
C SER A 183 20.34 -19.93 14.01
N GLN A 184 19.52 -18.97 14.41
CA GLN A 184 18.95 -18.83 15.75
C GLN A 184 17.71 -19.72 15.97
N LYS A 185 17.38 -20.62 15.03
CA LYS A 185 16.20 -21.50 15.06
C LYS A 185 14.86 -20.79 14.97
N PHE A 186 14.84 -19.51 14.58
CA PHE A 186 13.62 -18.87 14.10
C PHE A 186 13.32 -19.38 12.70
N GLY A 187 12.11 -19.86 12.47
CA GLY A 187 11.65 -20.34 11.19
C GLY A 187 10.18 -20.03 10.99
N SER A 188 9.76 -19.96 9.74
CA SER A 188 8.36 -19.78 9.39
C SER A 188 8.05 -20.62 8.17
N MET A 189 6.85 -21.21 8.16
CA MET A 189 6.37 -21.96 6.99
C MET A 189 6.06 -21.02 5.82
N ASP A 190 5.76 -19.76 6.10
CA ASP A 190 5.28 -18.79 5.11
C ASP A 190 6.44 -18.03 4.44
N ALA A 191 7.64 -18.04 5.03
CA ALA A 191 8.80 -17.31 4.54
C ALA A 191 9.18 -17.67 3.09
N ILE A 192 9.11 -18.95 2.72
CA ILE A 192 9.39 -19.39 1.35
C ILE A 192 8.28 -18.98 0.37
N GLU A 193 7.03 -18.97 0.84
CA GLU A 193 5.87 -18.55 0.06
C GLU A 193 5.88 -17.03 -0.20
N ASP A 194 6.26 -16.24 0.81
CA ASP A 194 6.43 -14.79 0.73
C ASP A 194 7.61 -14.38 -0.16
N ALA A 195 8.75 -15.08 -0.04
CA ALA A 195 9.89 -14.88 -0.93
C ALA A 195 9.55 -15.22 -2.38
N ALA A 196 8.77 -16.28 -2.62
CA ALA A 196 8.32 -16.65 -3.95
C ALA A 196 7.36 -15.62 -4.55
N ARG A 197 6.40 -15.12 -3.76
CA ARG A 197 5.42 -14.10 -4.20
C ARG A 197 6.09 -12.80 -4.67
N ASN A 198 7.21 -12.44 -4.06
CA ASN A 198 7.99 -11.23 -4.38
C ASN A 198 9.19 -11.51 -5.30
N GLY A 199 9.32 -12.74 -5.83
CA GLY A 199 10.33 -13.08 -6.84
C GLY A 199 11.77 -13.17 -6.31
N HIS A 200 11.98 -13.28 -5.00
CA HIS A 200 13.30 -13.38 -4.37
C HIS A 200 13.90 -14.78 -4.51
N PHE A 201 14.32 -15.12 -5.73
CA PHE A 201 14.82 -16.46 -6.07
C PHE A 201 15.99 -16.91 -5.19
N HIS A 202 16.94 -16.02 -4.86
CA HIS A 202 18.06 -16.35 -3.97
C HIS A 202 17.62 -16.75 -2.55
N VAL A 203 16.53 -16.15 -2.04
CA VAL A 203 15.93 -16.53 -0.75
C VAL A 203 15.20 -17.86 -0.87
N VAL A 204 14.36 -18.04 -1.90
CA VAL A 204 13.62 -19.29 -2.12
C VAL A 204 14.57 -20.48 -2.27
N LYS A 205 15.62 -20.31 -3.08
CA LYS A 205 16.64 -21.34 -3.29
C LYS A 205 17.34 -21.71 -1.99
N TRP A 206 17.76 -20.70 -1.21
CA TRP A 206 18.44 -20.94 0.05
C TRP A 206 17.52 -21.60 1.10
N LEU A 207 16.29 -21.11 1.26
CA LEU A 207 15.30 -21.72 2.15
C LEU A 207 15.01 -23.16 1.74
N TYR A 208 14.86 -23.44 0.44
CA TYR A 208 14.67 -24.80 -0.06
C TYR A 208 15.84 -25.75 0.28
N GLU A 209 17.08 -25.29 0.10
CA GLU A 209 18.28 -26.10 0.36
C GLU A 209 18.52 -26.35 1.86
N ASN A 210 17.99 -25.49 2.75
CA ASN A 210 18.30 -25.50 4.19
C ASN A 210 17.12 -25.91 5.07
N GLU A 211 15.88 -25.75 4.61
CA GLU A 211 14.70 -26.27 5.28
C GLU A 211 14.49 -27.73 4.88
N ASN A 212 15.04 -28.64 5.68
CA ASN A 212 14.91 -30.08 5.51
C ASN A 212 13.48 -30.59 5.83
N ARG A 213 12.45 -30.04 5.14
CA ARG A 213 11.04 -30.42 5.28
C ARG A 213 10.49 -30.98 3.98
N PRO A 214 10.74 -32.27 3.68
CA PRO A 214 10.11 -32.97 2.55
C PRO A 214 8.59 -33.18 2.70
N SER A 215 7.93 -32.64 3.74
CA SER A 215 6.58 -33.06 4.15
C SER A 215 5.41 -32.13 3.78
N ARG A 216 5.61 -31.05 3.03
CA ARG A 216 4.48 -30.37 2.37
C ARG A 216 4.84 -29.98 0.95
N ARG A 217 4.43 -30.83 0.02
CA ARG A 217 4.26 -30.46 -1.38
C ARG A 217 3.16 -29.40 -1.46
N SER A 218 3.53 -28.13 -1.33
CA SER A 218 2.60 -27.00 -1.36
C SER A 218 2.60 -26.43 -2.78
N THR A 219 1.45 -26.52 -3.46
CA THR A 219 1.28 -25.85 -4.76
C THR A 219 1.34 -24.33 -4.65
N THR A 220 1.24 -23.79 -3.43
CA THR A 220 1.26 -22.36 -3.12
C THR A 220 2.57 -21.69 -3.51
N VAL A 221 3.73 -22.33 -3.32
CA VAL A 221 5.03 -21.73 -3.67
C VAL A 221 5.12 -21.47 -5.18
N MET A 222 4.69 -22.43 -6.01
CA MET A 222 4.68 -22.26 -7.47
C MET A 222 3.62 -21.22 -7.90
N ASN A 223 2.40 -21.26 -7.32
CA ASN A 223 1.37 -20.26 -7.61
C ASN A 223 1.83 -18.83 -7.22
N ASN A 224 2.53 -18.67 -6.09
CA ASN A 224 3.06 -17.38 -5.66
C ASN A 224 4.22 -16.91 -6.55
N ALA A 225 5.12 -17.82 -6.94
CA ALA A 225 6.20 -17.50 -7.88
C ALA A 225 5.66 -16.91 -9.19
N THR A 226 4.51 -17.41 -9.68
CA THR A 226 3.89 -16.85 -10.89
C THR A 226 3.35 -15.43 -10.74
N THR A 227 2.97 -15.01 -9.53
CA THR A 227 2.56 -13.63 -9.25
C THR A 227 3.71 -12.63 -9.46
N SER A 228 4.95 -13.04 -9.16
CA SER A 228 6.13 -12.20 -9.38
C SER A 228 6.58 -12.10 -10.84
N GLY A 229 6.02 -12.93 -11.73
CA GLY A 229 6.49 -13.05 -13.11
C GLY A 229 7.90 -13.65 -13.27
N ASN A 230 8.51 -14.18 -12.20
CA ASN A 230 9.86 -14.72 -12.26
C ASN A 230 9.88 -16.11 -12.91
N LEU A 231 10.03 -16.14 -14.25
CA LEU A 231 10.06 -17.37 -15.05
C LEU A 231 11.20 -18.31 -14.64
N ASP A 232 12.37 -17.78 -14.27
CA ASP A 232 13.50 -18.60 -13.86
C ASP A 232 13.23 -19.32 -12.53
N LEU A 233 12.61 -18.61 -11.58
CA LEU A 233 12.15 -19.22 -10.33
C LEU A 233 11.11 -20.32 -10.62
N VAL A 234 10.13 -20.07 -11.51
CA VAL A 234 9.10 -21.07 -11.85
C VAL A 234 9.72 -22.31 -12.52
N LYS A 235 10.63 -22.13 -13.49
CA LYS A 235 11.38 -23.23 -14.12
C LYS A 235 12.16 -24.02 -13.09
N TRP A 236 12.89 -23.34 -12.22
CA TRP A 236 13.68 -23.97 -11.17
C TRP A 236 12.79 -24.75 -10.19
N LEU A 237 11.66 -24.17 -9.76
CA LEU A 237 10.68 -24.85 -8.93
C LEU A 237 10.12 -26.08 -9.64
N HIS A 238 9.81 -26.01 -10.93
CA HIS A 238 9.32 -27.16 -11.70
C HIS A 238 10.34 -28.29 -11.83
N GLU A 239 11.62 -27.96 -12.02
CA GLU A 239 12.69 -28.95 -12.16
C GLU A 239 13.10 -29.59 -10.83
N ASN A 240 13.10 -28.80 -9.75
CA ASN A 240 13.68 -29.19 -8.46
C ASN A 240 12.61 -29.58 -7.43
N ARG A 241 11.39 -29.06 -7.54
CA ARG A 241 10.25 -29.45 -6.72
C ARG A 241 9.24 -30.20 -7.58
N GLY A 242 8.96 -31.46 -7.22
CA GLY A 242 7.81 -32.19 -7.75
C GLY A 242 6.46 -31.65 -7.23
N ASP A 243 6.41 -30.38 -6.83
CA ASP A 243 5.22 -29.69 -6.37
C ASP A 243 4.43 -29.25 -7.60
N GLY A 244 3.14 -29.58 -7.61
CA GLY A 244 2.26 -29.16 -8.68
C GLY A 244 1.99 -27.65 -8.66
N CYS A 245 1.16 -27.18 -9.58
CA CYS A 245 0.51 -25.87 -9.45
C CYS A 245 -1.01 -26.06 -9.49
N THR A 246 -1.74 -24.97 -9.39
CA THR A 246 -3.18 -24.97 -9.68
C THR A 246 -3.47 -24.04 -10.85
N ARG A 247 -4.72 -23.95 -11.29
CA ARG A 247 -5.16 -22.94 -12.28
C ARG A 247 -4.74 -21.51 -11.90
N SER A 248 -4.60 -21.24 -10.60
CA SER A 248 -4.11 -19.97 -10.06
C SER A 248 -2.75 -19.58 -10.62
N ALA A 249 -1.88 -20.53 -10.99
CA ALA A 249 -0.57 -20.22 -11.55
C ALA A 249 -0.67 -19.47 -12.89
N MET A 250 -1.50 -19.99 -13.81
CA MET A 250 -1.71 -19.31 -15.10
C MET A 250 -2.58 -18.07 -14.94
N ASP A 251 -3.57 -18.10 -14.03
CA ASP A 251 -4.38 -16.91 -13.71
C ASP A 251 -3.52 -15.75 -13.17
N ASN A 252 -2.57 -16.04 -12.27
CA ASN A 252 -1.66 -15.04 -11.70
C ASN A 252 -0.63 -14.55 -12.73
N ALA A 253 -0.07 -15.46 -13.54
CA ALA A 253 0.84 -15.07 -14.63
C ALA A 253 0.14 -14.15 -15.65
N ALA A 254 -1.12 -14.44 -15.97
CA ALA A 254 -1.92 -13.61 -16.86
C ALA A 254 -2.26 -12.25 -16.23
N ALA A 255 -2.64 -12.23 -14.95
CA ALA A 255 -2.86 -11.00 -14.21
C ALA A 255 -1.61 -10.12 -14.10
N ALA A 256 -0.42 -10.72 -14.04
CA ALA A 256 0.86 -10.00 -14.00
C ALA A 256 1.37 -9.57 -15.40
N GLY A 257 0.64 -9.90 -16.47
CA GLY A 257 1.01 -9.52 -17.84
C GLY A 257 2.20 -10.29 -18.40
N ASN A 258 2.58 -11.41 -17.77
CA ASN A 258 3.78 -12.15 -18.16
C ASN A 258 3.44 -13.23 -19.21
N LEU A 259 3.37 -12.81 -20.48
CA LEU A 259 3.03 -13.68 -21.60
C LEU A 259 3.98 -14.89 -21.73
N ASP A 260 5.28 -14.68 -21.56
CA ASP A 260 6.28 -15.77 -21.63
C ASP A 260 6.01 -16.85 -20.58
N LEU A 261 5.64 -16.44 -19.37
CA LEU A 261 5.29 -17.37 -18.30
C LEU A 261 3.96 -18.07 -18.57
N VAL A 262 2.95 -17.37 -19.11
CA VAL A 262 1.68 -17.99 -19.53
C VAL A 262 1.94 -19.05 -20.60
N MET A 263 2.74 -18.74 -21.63
CA MET A 263 3.13 -19.68 -22.68
C MET A 263 3.91 -20.87 -22.12
N TRP A 264 4.83 -20.62 -21.18
CA TRP A 264 5.61 -21.67 -20.56
C TRP A 264 4.73 -22.60 -19.71
N LEU A 265 3.82 -22.06 -18.90
CA LEU A 265 2.87 -22.83 -18.11
C LEU A 265 1.98 -23.66 -19.03
N HIS A 266 1.44 -23.07 -20.10
CA HIS A 266 0.61 -23.78 -21.06
C HIS A 266 1.33 -24.97 -21.73
N LYS A 267 2.61 -24.80 -22.05
CA LYS A 267 3.40 -25.84 -22.72
C LYS A 267 3.83 -26.97 -21.78
N ASN A 268 4.09 -26.67 -20.51
CA ASN A 268 4.74 -27.60 -19.58
C ASN A 268 3.82 -28.13 -18.47
N ARG A 269 2.59 -27.59 -18.36
CA ARG A 269 1.63 -27.89 -17.28
C ARG A 269 0.23 -28.16 -17.85
N GLU A 270 -0.52 -29.03 -17.19
CA GLU A 270 -1.84 -29.49 -17.67
C GLU A 270 -3.01 -28.84 -16.93
N GLU A 271 -2.75 -28.16 -15.81
CA GLU A 271 -3.79 -27.59 -14.93
C GLU A 271 -4.65 -26.51 -15.61
N GLY A 272 -4.10 -25.82 -16.62
CA GLY A 272 -4.80 -24.76 -17.36
C GLY A 272 -5.03 -23.49 -16.56
N CYS A 273 -6.06 -22.74 -16.91
CA CYS A 273 -6.48 -21.52 -16.22
C CYS A 273 -7.99 -21.53 -15.92
N ALA A 274 -8.49 -20.48 -15.28
CA ALA A 274 -9.91 -20.19 -15.18
C ALA A 274 -10.26 -18.95 -16.02
N VAL A 275 -11.54 -18.57 -16.05
CA VAL A 275 -11.99 -17.29 -16.63
C VAL A 275 -11.27 -16.08 -16.01
N HIS A 276 -10.74 -16.26 -14.79
CA HIS A 276 -9.98 -15.24 -14.08
C HIS A 276 -8.71 -14.81 -14.81
N ALA A 277 -8.05 -15.69 -15.58
CA ALA A 277 -6.86 -15.32 -16.35
C ALA A 277 -7.15 -14.18 -17.33
N MET A 278 -8.17 -14.34 -18.18
CA MET A 278 -8.52 -13.32 -19.17
C MET A 278 -9.15 -12.09 -18.51
N ASN A 279 -10.01 -12.28 -17.50
CA ASN A 279 -10.62 -11.16 -16.76
C ASN A 279 -9.57 -10.27 -16.10
N LYS A 280 -8.58 -10.85 -15.41
CA LYS A 280 -7.53 -10.08 -14.72
C LYS A 280 -6.50 -9.50 -15.69
N ALA A 281 -6.13 -10.22 -16.75
CA ALA A 281 -5.29 -9.68 -17.81
C ALA A 281 -5.95 -8.46 -18.47
N ALA A 282 -7.25 -8.52 -18.71
CA ALA A 282 -8.02 -7.40 -19.25
C ALA A 282 -8.09 -6.22 -18.26
N ALA A 283 -8.40 -6.51 -16.99
CA ALA A 283 -8.45 -5.51 -15.93
C ALA A 283 -7.13 -4.75 -15.77
N ASN A 284 -5.99 -5.39 -15.99
CA ASN A 284 -4.65 -4.78 -15.88
C ASN A 284 -4.06 -4.31 -17.22
N GLY A 285 -4.85 -4.33 -18.31
CA GLY A 285 -4.44 -3.74 -19.59
C GLY A 285 -3.52 -4.60 -20.44
N HIS A 286 -3.32 -5.88 -20.08
CA HIS A 286 -2.40 -6.81 -20.74
C HIS A 286 -3.02 -7.42 -22.01
N LEU A 287 -3.17 -6.60 -23.05
CA LEU A 287 -3.84 -6.96 -24.30
C LEU A 287 -3.18 -8.15 -25.04
N ASP A 288 -1.86 -8.25 -24.98
CA ASP A 288 -1.09 -9.35 -25.57
C ASP A 288 -1.43 -10.70 -24.91
N VAL A 289 -1.52 -10.73 -23.59
CA VAL A 289 -1.99 -11.89 -22.82
C VAL A 289 -3.44 -12.22 -23.15
N VAL A 290 -4.32 -11.22 -23.21
CA VAL A 290 -5.74 -11.42 -23.58
C VAL A 290 -5.88 -12.06 -24.96
N LYS A 291 -5.17 -11.54 -25.96
CA LYS A 291 -5.14 -12.12 -27.32
C LYS A 291 -4.65 -13.56 -27.31
N TRP A 292 -3.53 -13.81 -26.64
CA TRP A 292 -2.96 -15.14 -26.58
C TRP A 292 -3.89 -16.14 -25.90
N LEU A 293 -4.51 -15.75 -24.76
CA LEU A 293 -5.50 -16.58 -24.07
C LEU A 293 -6.71 -16.86 -24.96
N HIS A 294 -7.20 -15.88 -25.72
CA HIS A 294 -8.30 -16.08 -26.65
C HIS A 294 -7.98 -17.08 -27.77
N GLU A 295 -6.76 -17.01 -28.33
CA GLU A 295 -6.35 -17.87 -29.44
C GLU A 295 -6.02 -19.30 -29.00
N ASN A 296 -5.53 -19.48 -27.77
CA ASN A 296 -4.91 -20.74 -27.32
C ASN A 296 -5.69 -21.46 -26.20
N ARG A 297 -6.69 -20.81 -25.60
CA ARG A 297 -7.48 -21.34 -24.47
C ARG A 297 -8.99 -21.25 -24.74
N GLN A 298 -9.77 -22.07 -24.04
CA GLN A 298 -11.22 -22.22 -24.29
C GLN A 298 -12.08 -21.77 -23.09
N GLU A 299 -11.44 -21.41 -21.97
CA GLU A 299 -12.10 -20.97 -20.76
C GLU A 299 -12.87 -19.65 -20.96
N GLY A 300 -12.39 -18.79 -21.86
CA GLY A 300 -13.02 -17.50 -22.16
C GLY A 300 -12.90 -16.47 -21.04
N CYS A 301 -13.85 -15.55 -20.98
CA CYS A 301 -13.94 -14.51 -19.97
C CYS A 301 -15.39 -14.33 -19.49
N THR A 302 -15.62 -13.36 -18.61
CA THR A 302 -16.97 -12.90 -18.25
C THR A 302 -17.09 -11.40 -18.55
N THR A 303 -18.27 -10.80 -18.29
CA THR A 303 -18.46 -9.34 -18.42
C THR A 303 -17.43 -8.54 -17.63
N LEU A 304 -16.92 -9.11 -16.52
CA LEU A 304 -15.87 -8.52 -15.69
C LEU A 304 -14.60 -8.14 -16.47
N ALA A 305 -14.28 -8.83 -17.57
CA ALA A 305 -13.14 -8.47 -18.39
C ALA A 305 -13.30 -7.07 -19.01
N MET A 306 -14.45 -6.78 -19.63
CA MET A 306 -14.71 -5.49 -20.23
C MET A 306 -15.04 -4.43 -19.18
N ASP A 307 -15.80 -4.79 -18.15
CA ASP A 307 -16.16 -3.87 -17.05
C ASP A 307 -14.91 -3.38 -16.33
N SER A 308 -13.98 -4.27 -15.97
CA SER A 308 -12.75 -3.89 -15.26
C SER A 308 -11.72 -3.22 -16.17
N ALA A 309 -11.63 -3.63 -17.44
CA ALA A 309 -10.78 -2.93 -18.41
C ALA A 309 -11.24 -1.48 -18.62
N ALA A 310 -12.56 -1.26 -18.65
CA ALA A 310 -13.13 0.09 -18.74
C ALA A 310 -12.89 0.90 -17.46
N ALA A 311 -13.11 0.28 -16.29
CA ALA A 311 -12.85 0.89 -14.99
C ALA A 311 -11.41 1.39 -14.80
N ASN A 312 -10.43 0.70 -15.41
CA ASN A 312 -9.01 1.06 -15.33
C ASN A 312 -8.49 1.81 -16.58
N GLY A 313 -9.38 2.28 -17.46
CA GLY A 313 -9.01 3.15 -18.58
C GLY A 313 -8.33 2.43 -19.75
N HIS A 314 -8.42 1.11 -19.83
CA HIS A 314 -7.74 0.30 -20.84
C HIS A 314 -8.56 0.22 -22.14
N LEU A 315 -8.74 1.35 -22.82
CA LEU A 315 -9.57 1.47 -24.03
C LEU A 315 -9.16 0.49 -25.15
N ASN A 316 -7.87 0.20 -25.31
CA ASN A 316 -7.36 -0.77 -26.28
C ASN A 316 -7.86 -2.20 -26.00
N VAL A 317 -7.94 -2.59 -24.73
CA VAL A 317 -8.50 -3.88 -24.31
C VAL A 317 -10.01 -3.90 -24.50
N VAL A 318 -10.71 -2.83 -24.12
CA VAL A 318 -12.17 -2.72 -24.29
C VAL A 318 -12.57 -2.88 -25.77
N LYS A 319 -11.90 -2.14 -26.67
CA LYS A 319 -12.11 -2.26 -28.12
C LYS A 319 -11.89 -3.67 -28.62
N TRP A 320 -10.78 -4.29 -28.20
CA TRP A 320 -10.44 -5.62 -28.64
C TRP A 320 -11.46 -6.67 -28.14
N LEU A 321 -11.85 -6.60 -26.86
CA LEU A 321 -12.87 -7.47 -26.28
C LEU A 321 -14.22 -7.29 -27.00
N HIS A 322 -14.61 -6.07 -27.33
CA HIS A 322 -15.83 -5.81 -28.08
C HIS A 322 -15.84 -6.46 -29.47
N GLU A 323 -14.71 -6.40 -30.18
CA GLU A 323 -14.60 -6.96 -31.53
C GLU A 323 -14.52 -8.50 -31.55
N HIS A 324 -13.94 -9.12 -30.52
CA HIS A 324 -13.56 -10.54 -30.55
C HIS A 324 -14.30 -11.42 -29.53
N ARG A 325 -15.05 -10.84 -28.59
CA ARG A 325 -15.78 -11.55 -27.52
C ARG A 325 -17.26 -11.18 -27.53
N THR A 326 -18.10 -12.10 -27.04
CA THR A 326 -19.56 -11.97 -27.07
C THR A 326 -20.18 -11.72 -25.69
N GLU A 327 -19.39 -11.87 -24.63
CA GLU A 327 -19.81 -11.69 -23.24
C GLU A 327 -20.29 -10.27 -22.96
N GLY A 328 -19.72 -9.28 -23.64
CA GLY A 328 -20.10 -7.88 -23.49
C GLY A 328 -19.65 -7.26 -22.18
N CYS A 329 -20.41 -6.25 -21.73
CA CYS A 329 -20.20 -5.54 -20.48
C CYS A 329 -21.53 -5.39 -19.73
N THR A 330 -21.47 -4.80 -18.55
CA THR A 330 -22.64 -4.33 -17.79
C THR A 330 -22.62 -2.80 -17.70
N THR A 331 -23.57 -2.20 -16.98
CA THR A 331 -23.55 -0.76 -16.67
C THR A 331 -22.30 -0.35 -15.89
N ASP A 332 -21.67 -1.30 -15.16
CA ASP A 332 -20.43 -1.06 -14.42
C ASP A 332 -19.31 -0.55 -15.31
N ALA A 333 -19.24 -0.97 -16.58
CA ALA A 333 -18.19 -0.50 -17.48
C ALA A 333 -18.19 1.02 -17.62
N MET A 334 -19.36 1.63 -17.82
CA MET A 334 -19.46 3.09 -17.97
C MET A 334 -19.43 3.79 -16.61
N ASN A 335 -20.12 3.26 -15.59
CA ASN A 335 -20.12 3.83 -14.24
C ASN A 335 -18.71 3.92 -13.65
N LYS A 336 -17.93 2.83 -13.76
CA LYS A 336 -16.58 2.78 -13.19
C LYS A 336 -15.54 3.45 -14.08
N ALA A 337 -15.72 3.46 -15.40
CA ALA A 337 -14.88 4.31 -16.26
C ALA A 337 -15.08 5.80 -15.93
N ALA A 338 -16.30 6.20 -15.59
CA ALA A 338 -16.58 7.56 -15.15
C ALA A 338 -15.92 7.87 -13.80
N SER A 339 -15.99 6.95 -12.82
CA SER A 339 -15.27 7.02 -11.54
C SER A 339 -13.74 6.99 -11.65
N GLY A 340 -13.19 6.64 -12.81
CA GLY A 340 -11.75 6.71 -13.08
C GLY A 340 -11.35 7.96 -13.88
N GLY A 341 -12.30 8.85 -14.20
CA GLY A 341 -12.08 9.97 -15.12
C GLY A 341 -11.72 9.56 -16.55
N HIS A 342 -12.08 8.33 -16.96
CA HIS A 342 -11.71 7.76 -18.26
C HIS A 342 -12.68 8.17 -19.37
N LEU A 343 -12.71 9.48 -19.68
CA LEU A 343 -13.64 10.08 -20.62
C LEU A 343 -13.58 9.46 -22.04
N ASP A 344 -12.40 9.04 -22.49
CA ASP A 344 -12.22 8.38 -23.78
C ASP A 344 -12.90 7.00 -23.83
N VAL A 345 -12.82 6.25 -22.74
CA VAL A 345 -13.54 4.99 -22.55
C VAL A 345 -15.05 5.23 -22.49
N VAL A 346 -15.51 6.22 -21.72
CA VAL A 346 -16.94 6.56 -21.61
C VAL A 346 -17.51 6.96 -22.97
N LYS A 347 -16.82 7.84 -23.72
CA LYS A 347 -17.19 8.24 -25.10
C LYS A 347 -17.31 7.00 -25.99
N TRP A 348 -16.31 6.13 -25.95
CA TRP A 348 -16.30 4.93 -26.80
C TRP A 348 -17.42 3.95 -26.41
N LEU A 349 -17.65 3.70 -25.12
CA LEU A 349 -18.74 2.85 -24.64
C LEU A 349 -20.10 3.41 -25.04
N HIS A 350 -20.30 4.74 -24.94
CA HIS A 350 -21.51 5.40 -25.37
C HIS A 350 -21.82 5.17 -26.87
N GLU A 351 -20.80 5.25 -27.71
CA GLU A 351 -20.95 5.10 -29.16
C GLU A 351 -21.14 3.64 -29.61
N ASN A 352 -20.57 2.67 -28.89
CA ASN A 352 -20.42 1.30 -29.37
C ASN A 352 -21.18 0.25 -28.54
N ARG A 353 -21.70 0.59 -27.35
CA ARG A 353 -22.41 -0.30 -26.43
C ARG A 353 -23.82 0.20 -26.13
N LYS A 354 -24.70 -0.71 -25.71
CA LYS A 354 -26.13 -0.42 -25.48
C LYS A 354 -26.54 -0.54 -24.02
N GLU A 355 -25.67 -1.10 -23.19
CA GLU A 355 -25.88 -1.34 -21.76
C GLU A 355 -26.07 -0.04 -20.99
N GLY A 356 -25.40 1.03 -21.41
CA GLY A 356 -25.55 2.35 -20.82
C GLY A 356 -24.84 2.50 -19.47
N CYS A 357 -25.40 3.36 -18.63
CA CYS A 357 -24.92 3.65 -17.29
C CYS A 357 -26.09 3.75 -16.31
N THR A 358 -25.80 4.05 -15.06
CA THR A 358 -26.78 4.50 -14.06
C THR A 358 -26.43 5.93 -13.63
N PRO A 359 -27.22 6.59 -12.75
CA PRO A 359 -26.85 7.90 -12.21
C PRO A 359 -25.47 7.95 -11.57
N GLU A 360 -24.97 6.81 -11.07
CA GLU A 360 -23.62 6.67 -10.51
C GLU A 360 -22.52 7.19 -11.45
N ALA A 361 -22.68 7.08 -12.77
CA ALA A 361 -21.68 7.59 -13.70
C ALA A 361 -21.51 9.11 -13.59
N MET A 362 -22.62 9.84 -13.44
CA MET A 362 -22.56 11.30 -13.29
C MET A 362 -22.16 11.67 -11.86
N ASP A 363 -22.69 10.97 -10.86
CA ASP A 363 -22.36 11.21 -9.45
C ASP A 363 -20.85 11.03 -9.19
N ASN A 364 -20.25 9.95 -9.69
CA ASN A 364 -18.81 9.71 -9.55
C ASN A 364 -17.97 10.77 -10.29
N ALA A 365 -18.39 11.20 -11.48
CA ALA A 365 -17.70 12.26 -12.21
C ALA A 365 -17.74 13.60 -11.45
N VAL A 366 -18.84 13.87 -10.74
CA VAL A 366 -18.96 15.03 -9.85
C VAL A 366 -18.05 14.88 -8.63
N TYR A 367 -18.04 13.71 -7.99
CA TYR A 367 -17.16 13.44 -6.84
C TYR A 367 -15.67 13.66 -7.16
N ASP A 368 -15.24 13.27 -8.36
CA ASP A 368 -13.87 13.45 -8.84
C ASP A 368 -13.56 14.87 -9.36
N GLY A 369 -14.58 15.73 -9.50
CA GLY A 369 -14.45 17.08 -10.06
C GLY A 369 -14.21 17.11 -11.58
N ASP A 370 -14.52 16.04 -12.31
CA ASP A 370 -14.34 15.97 -13.77
C ASP A 370 -15.54 16.60 -14.49
N PHE A 371 -15.56 17.93 -14.54
CA PHE A 371 -16.68 18.66 -15.13
C PHE A 371 -16.84 18.39 -16.64
N GLU A 372 -15.77 18.09 -17.38
CA GLU A 372 -15.89 17.73 -18.80
C GLU A 372 -16.70 16.43 -18.97
N LEU A 373 -16.43 15.44 -18.13
CA LEU A 373 -17.17 14.19 -18.11
C LEU A 373 -18.63 14.37 -17.65
N VAL A 374 -18.89 15.21 -16.65
CA VAL A 374 -20.26 15.58 -16.23
C VAL A 374 -21.04 16.18 -17.41
N LEU A 375 -20.45 17.16 -18.10
CA LEU A 375 -21.07 17.79 -19.26
C LEU A 375 -21.31 16.80 -20.40
N PHE A 376 -20.37 15.87 -20.62
CA PHE A 376 -20.54 14.80 -21.61
C PHE A 376 -21.72 13.89 -21.25
N LEU A 377 -21.76 13.38 -20.02
CA LEU A 377 -22.83 12.50 -19.55
C LEU A 377 -24.18 13.20 -19.62
N HIS A 378 -24.28 14.46 -19.18
CA HIS A 378 -25.52 15.25 -19.28
C HIS A 378 -26.02 15.39 -20.71
N LYS A 379 -25.10 15.68 -21.64
CA LYS A 379 -25.46 15.92 -23.04
C LYS A 379 -25.87 14.65 -23.78
N HIS A 380 -25.30 13.51 -23.40
CA HIS A 380 -25.37 12.27 -24.19
C HIS A 380 -26.12 11.12 -23.51
N ARG A 381 -26.40 11.21 -22.20
CA ARG A 381 -27.10 10.20 -21.40
C ARG A 381 -28.37 10.80 -20.79
N SER A 382 -29.35 9.95 -20.50
CA SER A 382 -30.66 10.35 -19.96
C SER A 382 -30.83 10.02 -18.47
N GLU A 383 -29.88 9.28 -17.91
CA GLU A 383 -29.91 8.79 -16.54
C GLU A 383 -29.80 9.91 -15.50
N GLY A 384 -29.11 11.01 -15.83
CA GLY A 384 -28.91 12.15 -14.94
C GLY A 384 -27.99 11.83 -13.75
N CYS A 385 -28.16 12.58 -12.67
CA CYS A 385 -27.49 12.40 -11.39
C CYS A 385 -28.50 12.05 -10.29
N SER A 386 -28.02 11.54 -9.16
CA SER A 386 -28.80 11.42 -7.93
C SER A 386 -28.66 12.67 -7.04
N GLN A 387 -29.30 12.64 -5.86
CA GLN A 387 -29.16 13.69 -4.85
C GLN A 387 -27.76 13.77 -4.24
N GLU A 388 -27.00 12.68 -4.30
CA GLU A 388 -25.64 12.61 -3.74
C GLU A 388 -24.67 13.50 -4.52
N ALA A 389 -24.85 13.67 -5.84
CA ALA A 389 -23.96 14.49 -6.66
C ALA A 389 -23.81 15.93 -6.14
N ALA A 390 -24.91 16.56 -5.73
CA ALA A 390 -24.86 17.93 -5.21
C ALA A 390 -24.16 18.01 -3.84
N LEU A 391 -24.31 16.98 -3.02
CA LEU A 391 -23.63 16.86 -1.73
C LEU A 391 -22.13 16.64 -1.93
N ASP A 392 -21.74 15.75 -2.84
CA ASP A 392 -20.35 15.46 -3.17
C ASP A 392 -19.63 16.70 -3.72
N ALA A 393 -20.24 17.44 -4.65
CA ALA A 393 -19.68 18.69 -5.16
C ALA A 393 -19.38 19.69 -4.03
N MET A 394 -20.29 19.80 -3.05
CA MET A 394 -20.11 20.68 -1.89
C MET A 394 -19.01 20.19 -0.94
N ASN A 395 -18.97 18.89 -0.65
CA ASN A 395 -17.93 18.28 0.20
C ASN A 395 -16.52 18.48 -0.39
N GLN A 396 -16.40 18.43 -1.72
CA GLN A 396 -15.16 18.64 -2.45
C GLN A 396 -14.84 20.13 -2.70
N CYS A 397 -15.71 21.04 -2.25
CA CYS A 397 -15.64 22.48 -2.50
C CYS A 397 -15.66 22.87 -3.99
N ASP A 398 -16.26 22.05 -4.85
CA ASP A 398 -16.45 22.33 -6.28
C ASP A 398 -17.74 23.12 -6.51
N PHE A 399 -17.65 24.43 -6.25
CA PHE A 399 -18.77 25.35 -6.41
C PHE A 399 -19.22 25.51 -7.86
N GLU A 400 -18.35 25.26 -8.84
CA GLU A 400 -18.72 25.38 -10.25
C GLU A 400 -19.68 24.26 -10.64
N ILE A 401 -19.33 23.01 -10.33
CA ILE A 401 -20.20 21.86 -10.57
C ILE A 401 -21.47 21.96 -9.73
N PHE A 402 -21.38 22.37 -8.46
CA PHE A 402 -22.56 22.55 -7.61
C PHE A 402 -23.56 23.56 -8.18
N LEU A 403 -23.10 24.76 -8.56
CA LEU A 403 -23.97 25.79 -9.12
C LEU A 403 -24.59 25.33 -10.45
N TRP A 404 -23.83 24.58 -11.24
CA TRP A 404 -24.34 23.99 -12.47
C TRP A 404 -25.42 22.93 -12.20
N LEU A 405 -25.21 22.03 -11.22
CA LEU A 405 -26.22 21.04 -10.81
C LEU A 405 -27.48 21.71 -10.26
N TYR A 406 -27.34 22.79 -9.49
CA TYR A 406 -28.46 23.56 -8.96
C TYR A 406 -29.33 24.19 -10.06
N ASP A 407 -28.70 24.66 -11.14
CA ASP A 407 -29.42 25.26 -12.28
C ASP A 407 -30.09 24.20 -13.17
N ILE A 408 -29.40 23.09 -13.42
CA ILE A 408 -29.83 22.08 -14.40
C ILE A 408 -30.68 20.95 -13.79
N TYR A 409 -30.43 20.57 -12.53
CA TYR A 409 -31.09 19.49 -11.80
C TYR A 409 -31.66 19.96 -10.44
N PRO A 410 -32.51 21.00 -10.39
CA PRO A 410 -32.98 21.59 -9.13
C PRO A 410 -33.71 20.58 -8.21
N ASP A 411 -34.41 19.60 -8.78
CA ASP A 411 -35.12 18.57 -8.02
C ASP A 411 -34.18 17.53 -7.36
N GLN A 412 -32.92 17.46 -7.81
CA GLN A 412 -31.89 16.61 -7.21
C GLN A 412 -31.04 17.36 -6.17
N VAL A 413 -31.27 18.66 -5.93
CA VAL A 413 -30.53 19.42 -4.92
C VAL A 413 -31.36 19.63 -3.66
N ASP A 414 -31.08 18.85 -2.62
CA ASP A 414 -31.66 19.05 -1.30
C ASP A 414 -30.84 20.06 -0.48
N LEU A 415 -31.29 21.32 -0.49
CA LEU A 415 -30.65 22.40 0.26
C LEU A 415 -30.76 22.24 1.80
N GLU A 416 -31.68 21.44 2.31
CA GLU A 416 -31.75 21.15 3.75
C GLU A 416 -30.64 20.19 4.15
N GLN A 417 -30.42 19.14 3.34
CA GLN A 417 -29.34 18.17 3.54
C GLN A 417 -27.95 18.80 3.40
N ILE A 418 -27.76 19.74 2.46
CA ILE A 418 -26.47 20.41 2.26
C ILE A 418 -26.12 21.38 3.40
N ARG A 419 -27.12 21.86 4.15
CA ARG A 419 -26.91 22.84 5.25
C ARG A 419 -26.55 22.20 6.59
N SER A 420 -26.83 20.90 6.77
CA SER A 420 -26.54 20.15 8.00
C SER A 420 -25.10 19.65 8.01
#